data_AF-E2BDH9-F1
#
_entry.id   AF-E2BDH9-F1
#
_cell.length_a   1.000
_cell.length_b   1.000
_cell.length_c   1.000
_cell.angle_alpha   90.00
_cell.angle_beta   90.00
_cell.angle_gamma   90.00
#
_symmetry.space_group_name_H-M   'P 1'
#
loop_
_entity.id
_entity.type
_entity.pdbx_description
1 polymer ?
#
loop_
_entity_poly.entity_id
_entity_poly.type
_entity_poly.pdbx_seq_one_letter_code
_entity_poly.pdbx_strand_id
1 'polypeptide(L)' 'FALKQKVYEVLVNDLQLLQQRIIHACNEISVAQCQSATRSVIDRCNVCLRAGGQHFE' A
#
# COMPACT_ATOMS: atom_id res chain seq x y z
N PHE A 1 1.77 -3.56 -1.90
CA PHE A 1 3.15 -3.06 -2.07
C PHE A 1 3.37 -2.21 -3.33
N ALA A 2 2.39 -2.08 -4.24
CA ALA A 2 2.60 -1.49 -5.57
C ALA A 2 2.70 0.04 -5.64
N LEU A 3 2.05 0.80 -4.73
CA LEU A 3 1.93 2.25 -4.89
C LEU A 3 3.28 2.99 -4.75
N LYS A 4 4.03 2.67 -3.69
CA LYS A 4 5.34 3.31 -3.44
C LYS A 4 6.31 3.03 -4.59
N GLN A 5 6.34 1.79 -5.09
CA GLN A 5 7.17 1.44 -6.25
C GLN A 5 6.74 2.26 -7.47
N LYS A 6 5.44 2.28 -7.83
CA LYS A 6 4.95 3.04 -8.99
C LYS A 6 5.20 4.56 -8.91
N VAL A 7 5.02 5.17 -7.74
CA VAL A 7 5.18 6.62 -7.57
C VAL A 7 6.65 7.03 -7.64
N TYR A 8 7.55 6.21 -7.11
CA TYR A 8 8.97 6.52 -6.94
C TYR A 8 9.92 5.71 -7.85
N GLU A 9 9.40 4.99 -8.83
CA GLU A 9 10.21 4.28 -9.85
C GLU A 9 11.11 5.25 -10.62
N VAL A 10 10.63 6.48 -10.84
CA VAL A 10 11.36 7.55 -11.51
C VAL A 10 11.58 8.70 -10.54
N LEU A 11 12.77 9.29 -10.60
CA LEU A 11 13.20 10.40 -9.75
C LEU A 11 12.18 11.56 -9.77
N VAL A 12 11.95 12.14 -8.60
CA VAL A 12 10.96 13.20 -8.41
C VAL A 12 11.67 14.55 -8.46
N ASN A 13 11.49 15.27 -9.55
CA ASN A 13 12.08 16.59 -9.78
C ASN A 13 11.05 17.72 -9.88
N ASP A 14 9.76 17.36 -9.91
CA ASP A 14 8.65 18.30 -10.10
C ASP A 14 7.44 17.87 -9.26
N LEU A 15 6.85 18.84 -8.55
CA LEU A 15 5.75 18.59 -7.62
C LEU A 15 4.44 18.25 -8.34
N GLN A 16 4.14 18.89 -9.47
CA GLN A 16 2.93 18.62 -10.23
C GLN A 16 2.96 17.22 -10.82
N LEU A 17 4.11 16.81 -11.36
CA LEU A 17 4.32 15.47 -11.89
C LEU A 17 4.17 14.40 -10.79
N LEU A 18 4.71 14.66 -9.59
CA LEU A 18 4.51 13.75 -8.45
C LEU A 18 3.02 13.60 -8.12
N GLN A 19 2.29 14.72 -8.05
CA GLN A 19 0.87 14.72 -7.74
C GLN A 19 0.07 13.92 -8.78
N GLN A 20 0.35 14.11 -10.07
CA GLN A 20 -0.29 13.36 -11.15
C GLN A 20 -0.02 11.86 -11.06
N ARG A 21 1.22 11.47 -10.74
CA ARG A 21 1.58 10.05 -10.56
C ARG A 21 0.84 9.42 -9.40
N ILE A 22 0.72 10.12 -8.27
CA ILE A 22 -0.04 9.64 -7.11
C ILE A 22 -1.51 9.43 -7.48
N ILE A 23 -2.13 10.44 -8.11
CA ILE A 23 -3.55 10.35 -8.53
C ILE A 23 -3.74 9.17 -9.50
N HIS A 24 -2.86 9.04 -10.49
CA HIS A 24 -2.93 7.94 -11.45
C HIS A 24 -2.78 6.58 -10.77
N ALA A 25 -1.77 6.41 -9.92
CA ALA A 25 -1.55 5.16 -9.19
C ALA A 25 -2.72 4.80 -8.26
N CYS A 26 -3.40 5.80 -7.67
CA CYS A 26 -4.60 5.60 -6.88
C CYS A 26 -5.80 5.15 -7.73
N ASN A 27 -5.97 5.71 -8.93
CA ASN A 27 -7.06 5.34 -9.84
C ASN A 27 -6.92 3.91 -10.41
N GLU A 28 -5.71 3.36 -10.44
CA GLU A 28 -5.47 1.97 -10.83
C GLU A 28 -5.77 0.96 -9.72
N ILE A 29 -6.02 1.41 -8.49
CA ILE A 29 -6.37 0.52 -7.39
C ILE A 29 -7.81 0.03 -7.58
N SER A 30 -7.94 -1.27 -7.81
CA SER A 30 -9.24 -1.91 -7.92
C SER A 30 -9.93 -2.05 -6.55
N VAL A 31 -11.26 -2.05 -6.56
CA VAL A 31 -12.08 -2.34 -5.37
C VAL A 31 -11.70 -3.69 -4.75
N ALA A 32 -11.36 -4.69 -5.56
CA ALA A 32 -10.93 -6.00 -5.09
C ALA A 32 -9.64 -5.94 -4.27
N GLN A 33 -8.67 -5.12 -4.67
CA GLN A 33 -7.43 -4.90 -3.91
C GLN A 33 -7.73 -4.22 -2.56
N CYS A 34 -8.62 -3.23 -2.53
CA CYS A 34 -9.06 -2.61 -1.27
C CYS A 34 -9.72 -3.62 -0.34
N GLN A 35 -10.65 -4.42 -0.84
CA GLN A 35 -11.31 -5.46 -0.04
C GLN A 35 -10.35 -6.54 0.45
N SER A 36 -9.36 -6.92 -0.36
CA SER A 36 -8.32 -7.86 0.04
C SER A 36 -7.47 -7.29 1.18
N ALA A 37 -7.11 -6.01 1.12
CA ALA A 37 -6.37 -5.33 2.18
C ALA A 37 -7.18 -5.31 3.50
N THR A 38 -8.48 -4.96 3.44
CA THR A 38 -9.36 -4.99 4.60
C THR A 38 -9.46 -6.38 5.22
N ARG A 39 -9.62 -7.43 4.39
CA ARG A 39 -9.68 -8.82 4.85
C ARG A 39 -8.39 -9.26 5.53
N SER A 40 -7.23 -8.79 5.04
CA SER A 40 -5.92 -9.14 5.61
C SER A 40 -5.72 -8.65 7.05
N VAL A 41 -6.51 -7.70 7.54
CA VAL A 41 -6.41 -7.19 8.92
C VAL A 41 -6.64 -8.31 9.94
N ILE A 42 -7.61 -9.20 9.70
CA ILE A 42 -7.90 -10.33 10.60
C ILE A 42 -6.68 -11.26 10.67
N ASP A 43 -6.08 -11.57 9.52
CA ASP A 43 -4.88 -12.40 9.45
C ASP A 43 -3.71 -11.77 10.19
N ARG A 44 -3.50 -10.45 10.01
CA ARG A 44 -2.45 -9.71 10.72
C ARG A 44 -2.69 -9.67 12.23
N CYS A 45 -3.93 -9.53 12.70
CA CYS A 45 -4.26 -9.64 14.13
C CYS A 45 -3.88 -11.02 14.69
N ASN A 46 -4.17 -12.09 13.96
CA ASN A 46 -3.80 -13.44 14.36
C ASN A 46 -2.27 -13.64 14.41
N VAL A 47 -1.52 -13.05 13.47
CA VAL A 47 -0.05 -13.06 13.53
C VAL A 47 0.47 -12.29 14.74
N CYS A 48 -0.10 -11.12 15.05
CA CYS A 48 0.27 -10.31 16.23
C CYS A 48 0.12 -11.10 17.55
N LEU A 49 -1.00 -11.81 17.70
CA LEU A 49 -1.24 -12.65 18.88
C LEU A 49 -0.19 -13.75 19.00
N ARG A 50 0.17 -14.40 17.89
CA ARG A 50 1.23 -15.43 17.86
C ARG A 50 2.62 -14.85 18.13
N ALA A 51 2.87 -13.61 17.72
CA ALA A 51 4.12 -12.90 17.98
C ALA A 51 4.22 -12.35 19.41
N GLY A 52 3.19 -12.53 20.25
CA GLY A 52 3.19 -12.02 21.63
C GLY A 52 3.32 -10.49 21.68
N GLY A 53 2.78 -9.78 20.68
CA GLY A 53 2.87 -8.32 20.57
C GLY A 53 4.20 -7.79 20.01
N GLN A 54 5.14 -8.66 19.63
CA GLN A 54 6.35 -8.24 18.90
C GLN A 54 6.03 -7.88 17.44
N HIS A 55 6.94 -7.12 16.81
CA HIS A 55 6.82 -6.80 15.38
C HIS A 55 6.84 -8.07 14.52
N PHE A 56 6.04 -8.08 13.46
CA PHE A 56 5.93 -9.16 12.49
C PHE A 56 5.77 -8.60 11.08
N GLU A 57 6.22 -9.37 10.08
CA GLU A 57 6.08 -9.05 8.65
C GLU A 57 4.68 -9.39 8.14
#